data_AF-A0AB39XYY2-F1
#
_entry.id   AF-A0AB39XYY2-F1
#
_cell.length_a   1.000
_cell.length_b   1.000
_cell.length_c   1.000
_cell.angle_alpha   90.00
_cell.angle_beta   90.00
_cell.angle_gamma   90.00
#
_symmetry.space_group_name_H-M   'P 1'
#
loop_
_entity.id
_entity.type
_entity.pdbx_description
1 polymer ?
#
loop_
_entity_poly.entity_id
_entity_poly.type
_entity_poly.pdbx_seq_one_letter_code
_entity_poly.pdbx_strand_id
1 'polypeptide(L)'
;MTTVGSVAAVLLLAAGCGSGDNTARNSNSVQPAGAGKPLGGAYDTGYGGAGGYGADAAAGSGSGSDVGSGSGAGSGSGSAKAGPAGQLSVRDIASVGSVVTDSAGMALYRFDKDTPQPPKSNCEGDCATAWPAVPADDASAAAGIDASLLGSVARADGSKQLTLAGWPVYRYAKDTKAGEAKGEGVGGTWHALAPDGKKAIDKKQKTDGGGGMGGMDMKAGTELSVADNEKLGKILVDGKWRTLYRFDKDSAWPMKFGCLGACLDTWKPAPAVDKAKAEGIAGKLVGSVKRPDGSEQLTIDCWPVYTFTGDTEPGQTNGHNKQGLWFAVTPEGKKVPPTA
;
A
#
# COMPACT_ATOMS: atom_id res chain seq x y z
N MET A 1 63.75 -35.79 -20.05
CA MET A 1 63.49 -34.52 -20.75
C MET A 1 62.88 -34.93 -22.08
N THR A 2 61.61 -34.76 -22.42
CA THR A 2 60.65 -33.68 -22.19
C THR A 2 59.24 -34.26 -22.40
N THR A 3 58.32 -34.07 -21.45
CA THR A 3 56.89 -34.40 -21.62
C THR A 3 56.19 -33.21 -22.29
N VAL A 4 55.60 -33.44 -23.46
CA VAL A 4 54.85 -32.43 -24.21
C VAL A 4 53.43 -32.36 -23.64
N GLY A 5 53.09 -31.25 -22.98
CA GLY A 5 51.75 -30.97 -22.48
C GLY A 5 50.83 -30.52 -23.61
N SER A 6 49.77 -31.29 -23.89
CA SER A 6 48.66 -30.87 -24.76
C SER A 6 47.74 -29.93 -23.99
N VAL A 7 47.64 -28.67 -24.43
CA VAL A 7 46.64 -27.71 -23.95
C VAL A 7 45.39 -27.91 -24.79
N ALA A 8 44.35 -28.52 -24.22
CA ALA A 8 43.03 -28.57 -24.82
C ALA A 8 42.36 -27.20 -24.67
N ALA A 9 42.28 -26.45 -25.78
CA ALA A 9 41.47 -25.24 -25.86
C ALA A 9 39.98 -25.65 -25.91
N VAL A 10 39.27 -25.46 -24.80
CA VAL A 10 37.81 -25.62 -24.75
C VAL A 10 37.17 -24.40 -25.39
N LEU A 11 36.70 -24.53 -26.64
CA LEU A 11 35.80 -23.56 -27.26
C LEU A 11 34.46 -23.57 -26.51
N LEU A 12 34.19 -22.51 -25.75
CA LEU A 12 32.87 -22.23 -25.20
C LEU A 12 31.94 -21.82 -26.35
N LEU A 13 31.03 -22.72 -26.72
CA LEU A 13 29.92 -22.43 -27.62
C LEU A 13 28.98 -21.43 -26.95
N ALA A 14 29.10 -20.15 -27.29
CA ALA A 14 28.12 -19.14 -26.94
C ALA A 14 26.86 -19.37 -27.79
N ALA A 15 25.80 -19.90 -27.16
CA ALA A 15 24.46 -19.88 -27.73
C ALA A 15 23.97 -18.43 -27.78
N GLY A 16 24.08 -17.79 -28.93
CA GLY A 16 23.53 -16.46 -29.16
C GLY A 16 22.00 -16.49 -29.25
N CYS A 17 21.32 -15.61 -28.50
CA CYS A 17 19.88 -15.39 -28.63
C CYS A 17 19.59 -14.36 -29.75
N GLY A 18 18.48 -14.58 -30.45
CA GLY A 18 18.08 -14.01 -31.74
C GLY A 18 18.11 -12.48 -31.91
N SER A 19 18.44 -12.09 -33.15
CA SER A 19 18.50 -10.74 -33.71
C SER A 19 17.14 -10.06 -33.83
N GLY A 20 17.10 -8.74 -33.60
CA GLY A 20 15.98 -7.86 -33.90
C GLY A 20 16.36 -6.38 -33.75
N ASP A 21 16.83 -5.81 -34.87
CA ASP A 21 16.99 -4.41 -35.28
C ASP A 21 17.30 -3.29 -34.26
N ASN A 22 18.53 -2.78 -34.41
CA ASN A 22 19.02 -1.53 -33.87
C ASN A 22 18.50 -0.32 -34.69
N THR A 23 18.12 0.75 -34.02
CA THR A 23 18.41 2.10 -34.55
C THR A 23 18.80 3.03 -33.41
N ALA A 24 20.08 3.41 -33.42
CA ALA A 24 20.70 4.32 -32.48
C ALA A 24 20.25 5.77 -32.73
N ARG A 25 20.01 6.52 -31.65
CA ARG A 25 20.23 7.97 -31.63
C ARG A 25 21.07 8.35 -30.42
N ASN A 26 22.26 8.81 -30.76
CA ASN A 26 23.26 9.47 -29.94
C ASN A 26 22.72 10.80 -29.39
N SER A 27 22.96 11.11 -28.11
CA SER A 27 23.22 12.48 -27.62
C SER A 27 23.51 12.53 -26.11
N ASN A 28 24.74 12.93 -25.80
CA ASN A 28 25.21 13.85 -24.77
C ASN A 28 24.68 13.79 -23.32
N SER A 29 25.65 13.56 -22.44
CA SER A 29 25.73 13.86 -21.01
C SER A 29 25.45 15.32 -20.65
N VAL A 30 24.45 15.58 -19.78
CA VAL A 30 24.38 16.75 -18.89
C VAL A 30 23.54 16.41 -17.63
N GLN A 31 24.09 16.64 -16.43
CA GLN A 31 23.35 16.83 -15.15
C GLN A 31 23.03 18.33 -14.96
N PRO A 32 21.99 18.72 -14.18
CA PRO A 32 22.15 19.03 -12.73
C PRO A 32 20.92 18.59 -11.88
N ALA A 33 21.03 18.11 -10.64
CA ALA A 33 21.42 18.78 -9.39
C ALA A 33 20.48 19.94 -8.95
N GLY A 34 19.71 19.69 -7.88
CA GLY A 34 19.57 20.58 -6.73
C GLY A 34 18.67 21.82 -6.86
N ALA A 35 17.53 21.77 -6.17
CA ALA A 35 16.71 22.92 -5.82
C ALA A 35 17.39 23.78 -4.72
N GLY A 36 17.26 25.10 -4.83
CA GLY A 36 17.55 26.06 -3.76
C GLY A 36 16.60 27.26 -3.86
N LYS A 37 15.73 27.44 -2.85
CA LYS A 37 14.84 28.60 -2.66
C LYS A 37 15.64 29.83 -2.17
N PRO A 38 15.25 31.07 -2.50
CA PRO A 38 15.61 32.25 -1.73
C PRO A 38 14.59 32.59 -0.63
N LEU A 39 15.12 33.16 0.46
CA LEU A 39 14.45 33.78 1.61
C LEU A 39 14.23 35.29 1.38
N GLY A 40 13.29 35.88 2.13
CA GLY A 40 13.16 37.32 2.40
C GLY A 40 11.84 37.90 1.87
N GLY A 41 11.08 38.73 2.58
CA GLY A 41 11.28 39.43 3.84
C GLY A 41 10.00 40.21 4.21
N ALA A 42 10.01 40.78 5.41
CA ALA A 42 8.88 41.30 6.19
C ALA A 42 8.42 42.73 5.85
N TYR A 43 7.14 43.04 6.11
CA TYR A 43 6.54 44.20 6.82
C TYR A 43 4.99 44.01 6.68
N ASP A 44 4.08 44.37 7.59
CA ASP A 44 3.89 45.62 8.33
C ASP A 44 2.84 45.43 9.46
N THR A 45 2.94 46.32 10.43
CA THR A 45 2.11 46.57 11.62
C THR A 45 0.78 47.30 11.32
N GLY A 46 -0.22 47.23 12.21
CA GLY A 46 -1.30 48.24 12.23
C GLY A 46 -2.64 47.90 12.90
N TYR A 47 -2.70 48.07 14.22
CA TYR A 47 -3.75 48.71 15.06
C TYR A 47 -5.28 48.71 14.75
N GLY A 48 -6.06 48.46 15.82
CA GLY A 48 -7.41 49.00 16.11
C GLY A 48 -8.55 47.97 16.00
N GLY A 49 -9.49 47.77 16.93
CA GLY A 49 -9.91 48.48 18.14
C GLY A 49 -11.45 48.40 18.29
N ALA A 50 -11.91 48.02 19.50
CA ALA A 50 -13.19 48.36 20.15
C ALA A 50 -14.53 47.58 19.91
N GLY A 51 -15.22 47.35 21.05
CA GLY A 51 -16.65 47.02 21.25
C GLY A 51 -16.88 45.59 21.78
N GLY A 52 -17.19 45.27 23.06
CA GLY A 52 -18.18 45.86 23.99
C GLY A 52 -19.58 45.65 23.40
N TYR A 53 -20.56 44.90 23.91
CA TYR A 53 -21.19 44.69 25.24
C TYR A 53 -22.03 43.38 25.11
N GLY A 54 -22.28 42.58 26.14
CA GLY A 54 -23.30 42.82 27.17
C GLY A 54 -23.79 41.46 27.70
N ALA A 55 -24.11 41.44 28.99
CA ALA A 55 -24.56 40.28 29.75
C ALA A 55 -26.08 40.29 29.90
N ASP A 56 -26.69 39.11 29.92
CA ASP A 56 -27.93 38.84 30.60
C ASP A 56 -28.02 37.36 31.01
N ALA A 57 -28.31 37.17 32.28
CA ALA A 57 -28.53 35.92 32.95
C ALA A 57 -29.99 35.49 32.81
N ALA A 58 -30.24 34.18 32.71
CA ALA A 58 -31.46 33.60 33.24
C ALA A 58 -31.22 32.15 33.64
N ALA A 59 -31.31 31.94 34.95
CA ALA A 59 -31.44 30.64 35.59
C ALA A 59 -32.78 29.98 35.21
N GLY A 60 -32.78 28.65 35.17
CA GLY A 60 -33.99 27.85 35.02
C GLY A 60 -33.73 26.41 35.41
N SER A 61 -33.77 26.13 36.72
CA SER A 61 -33.87 24.77 37.27
C SER A 61 -35.18 24.11 36.84
N GLY A 62 -35.11 22.82 36.50
CA GLY A 62 -36.28 21.98 36.27
C GLY A 62 -35.90 20.51 36.33
N SER A 63 -35.95 19.94 37.53
CA SER A 63 -35.92 18.50 37.76
C SER A 63 -37.21 17.85 37.25
N GLY A 64 -37.09 16.71 36.58
CA GLY A 64 -38.22 15.87 36.20
C GLY A 64 -37.73 14.47 35.84
N SER A 65 -37.73 13.58 36.82
CA SER A 65 -37.52 12.15 36.64
C SER A 65 -38.82 11.53 36.13
N ASP A 66 -38.80 10.82 35.01
CA ASP A 66 -39.84 9.84 34.68
C ASP A 66 -39.22 8.61 34.02
N VAL A 67 -39.41 7.49 34.70
CA VAL A 67 -39.12 6.13 34.25
C VAL A 67 -40.23 5.66 33.31
N GLY A 68 -39.86 5.12 32.16
CA GLY A 68 -40.80 4.55 31.19
C GLY A 68 -40.17 3.43 30.39
N SER A 69 -40.28 2.21 30.89
CA SER A 69 -40.07 0.99 30.11
C SER A 69 -41.14 0.90 29.01
N GLY A 70 -40.70 0.80 27.77
CA GLY A 70 -41.56 0.58 26.62
C GLY A 70 -40.81 -0.17 25.53
N SER A 71 -41.02 -1.48 25.47
CA SER A 71 -40.63 -2.32 24.34
C SER A 71 -41.38 -1.86 23.09
N GLY A 72 -40.63 -1.32 22.12
CA GLY A 72 -41.17 -0.92 20.83
C GLY A 72 -40.14 -1.22 19.75
N ALA A 73 -40.41 -2.25 18.94
CA ALA A 73 -39.72 -2.47 17.68
C ALA A 73 -39.97 -1.24 16.79
N GLY A 74 -38.93 -0.45 16.55
CA GLY A 74 -38.98 0.73 15.70
C GLY A 74 -37.76 0.73 14.78
N SER A 75 -38.00 0.61 13.48
CA SER A 75 -37.05 1.04 12.45
C SER A 75 -36.78 2.53 12.64
N GLY A 76 -35.72 2.84 13.39
CA GLY A 76 -35.23 4.19 13.61
C GLY A 76 -34.15 4.52 12.61
N SER A 77 -34.47 5.40 11.66
CA SER A 77 -33.49 6.17 10.90
C SER A 77 -32.75 7.09 11.88
N GLY A 78 -31.61 6.64 12.41
CA GLY A 78 -30.79 7.37 13.37
C GLY A 78 -29.55 7.95 12.71
N SER A 79 -29.37 9.26 12.82
CA SER A 79 -28.09 9.92 12.54
C SER A 79 -27.02 9.33 13.47
N ALA A 80 -25.85 8.97 12.93
CA ALA A 80 -24.74 8.36 13.68
C ALA A 80 -24.17 9.31 14.77
N LYS A 81 -24.81 9.32 15.94
CA LYS A 81 -24.29 9.95 17.17
C LYS A 81 -23.51 8.89 17.98
N ALA A 82 -22.64 9.36 18.89
CA ALA A 82 -21.77 8.59 19.78
C ALA A 82 -22.51 7.57 20.68
N GLY A 83 -23.02 6.50 20.08
CA GLY A 83 -23.59 5.35 20.78
C GLY A 83 -22.54 4.33 21.19
N PRO A 84 -22.93 3.34 22.02
CA PRO A 84 -22.08 2.20 22.40
C PRO A 84 -21.47 1.49 21.18
N ALA A 85 -20.25 0.96 21.31
CA ALA A 85 -19.66 0.13 20.26
C ALA A 85 -20.32 -1.26 20.22
N GLY A 86 -20.58 -1.84 21.40
CA GLY A 86 -21.07 -3.19 21.59
C GLY A 86 -20.16 -4.25 20.99
N GLN A 87 -20.74 -5.40 20.63
CA GLN A 87 -20.00 -6.49 20.00
C GLN A 87 -19.67 -6.16 18.54
N LEU A 88 -18.38 -6.01 18.26
CA LEU A 88 -17.85 -5.76 16.93
C LEU A 88 -17.98 -7.01 16.05
N SER A 89 -18.33 -6.82 14.78
CA SER A 89 -18.50 -7.90 13.81
C SER A 89 -17.79 -7.59 12.51
N VAL A 90 -17.43 -8.62 11.74
CA VAL A 90 -16.91 -8.47 10.39
C VAL A 90 -18.04 -8.61 9.38
N ARG A 91 -18.17 -7.66 8.46
CA ARG A 91 -19.13 -7.69 7.35
C ARG A 91 -18.41 -7.40 6.03
N ASP A 92 -18.72 -8.18 5.01
CA ASP A 92 -18.36 -7.83 3.64
C ASP A 92 -19.29 -6.72 3.11
N ILE A 93 -18.73 -5.55 2.79
CA ILE A 93 -19.43 -4.44 2.16
C ILE A 93 -19.00 -4.38 0.69
N ALA A 94 -19.96 -4.38 -0.23
CA ALA A 94 -19.68 -4.32 -1.67
C ALA A 94 -18.83 -3.08 -1.99
N SER A 95 -17.80 -3.25 -2.82
CA SER A 95 -16.89 -2.17 -3.22
C SER A 95 -15.97 -1.63 -2.10
N VAL A 96 -15.98 -2.21 -0.89
CA VAL A 96 -15.09 -1.83 0.24
C VAL A 96 -14.39 -3.03 0.90
N GLY A 97 -15.03 -4.22 0.91
CA GLY A 97 -14.44 -5.47 1.40
C GLY A 97 -14.82 -5.84 2.83
N SER A 98 -13.93 -6.58 3.51
CA SER A 98 -14.14 -7.00 4.89
C SER A 98 -13.97 -5.80 5.83
N VAL A 99 -15.08 -5.33 6.40
CA VAL A 99 -15.16 -4.15 7.26
C VAL A 99 -15.60 -4.54 8.67
N VAL A 100 -14.97 -3.96 9.67
CA VAL A 100 -15.41 -4.03 11.07
C VAL A 100 -16.63 -3.12 11.24
N THR A 101 -17.66 -3.67 11.86
CA THR A 101 -18.91 -2.98 12.16
C THR A 101 -19.19 -3.03 13.66
N ASP A 102 -19.89 -2.03 14.16
CA ASP A 102 -20.41 -2.04 15.53
C ASP A 102 -21.65 -2.93 15.68
N SER A 103 -22.20 -2.99 16.90
CA SER A 103 -23.41 -3.76 17.20
C SER A 103 -24.67 -3.32 16.43
N ALA A 104 -24.69 -2.10 15.88
CA ALA A 104 -25.76 -1.60 15.02
C ALA A 104 -25.50 -1.91 13.52
N GLY A 105 -24.37 -2.54 13.19
CA GLY A 105 -23.96 -2.85 11.82
C GLY A 105 -23.41 -1.66 11.05
N MET A 106 -23.06 -0.56 11.74
CA MET A 106 -22.46 0.62 11.13
C MET A 106 -20.98 0.36 10.84
N ALA A 107 -20.50 0.74 9.66
CA ALA A 107 -19.09 0.62 9.29
C ALA A 107 -18.22 1.49 10.20
N LEU A 108 -17.08 0.92 10.62
CA LEU A 108 -16.06 1.61 11.40
C LEU A 108 -14.87 1.98 10.51
N TYR A 109 -14.18 3.06 10.88
CA TYR A 109 -13.16 3.69 10.05
C TYR A 109 -11.88 3.98 10.83
N ARG A 110 -10.78 4.11 10.10
CA ARG A 110 -9.49 4.66 10.56
C ARG A 110 -9.09 5.89 9.76
N PHE A 111 -8.33 6.76 10.40
CA PHE A 111 -7.82 8.00 9.80
C PHE A 111 -6.31 7.91 9.55
N ASP A 112 -5.86 8.23 8.34
CA ASP A 112 -4.44 8.15 7.97
C ASP A 112 -3.55 9.16 8.69
N LYS A 113 -4.13 10.23 9.26
CA LYS A 113 -3.36 11.19 10.05
C LYS A 113 -3.18 10.77 11.51
N ASP A 114 -3.78 9.65 11.93
CA ASP A 114 -3.58 9.09 13.26
C ASP A 114 -2.31 8.25 13.35
N THR A 115 -1.88 7.92 14.57
CA THR A 115 -0.75 7.00 14.79
C THR A 115 -1.22 5.78 15.57
N PRO A 116 -0.77 4.56 15.21
CA PRO A 116 -1.15 3.35 15.94
C PRO A 116 -0.20 3.03 17.11
N GLN A 117 1.01 3.58 17.11
CA GLN A 117 2.03 3.31 18.12
C GLN A 117 2.92 4.55 18.39
N PRO A 118 2.77 5.22 19.55
CA PRO A 118 1.63 5.07 20.45
C PRO A 118 0.31 5.47 19.76
N PRO A 119 -0.83 4.88 20.16
CA PRO A 119 -2.14 5.28 19.68
C PRO A 119 -2.37 6.79 19.90
N LYS A 120 -2.77 7.52 18.85
CA LYS A 120 -3.11 8.94 18.95
C LYS A 120 -4.16 9.34 17.89
N SER A 121 -5.26 9.93 18.37
CA SER A 121 -6.25 10.64 17.54
C SER A 121 -5.77 12.05 17.22
N ASN A 122 -5.93 12.46 15.96
CA ASN A 122 -5.75 13.83 15.50
C ASN A 122 -7.06 14.45 14.96
N CYS A 123 -8.17 13.71 15.04
CA CYS A 123 -9.47 14.20 14.59
C CYS A 123 -10.24 14.82 15.75
N GLU A 124 -10.14 16.13 15.94
CA GLU A 124 -10.81 16.89 17.01
C GLU A 124 -11.73 17.99 16.45
N GLY A 125 -12.59 18.57 17.27
CA GLY A 125 -13.48 19.69 16.89
C GLY A 125 -14.43 19.34 15.74
N ASP A 126 -14.43 20.14 14.67
CA ASP A 126 -15.29 19.90 13.50
C ASP A 126 -15.03 18.54 12.84
N CYS A 127 -13.80 18.04 12.92
CA CYS A 127 -13.48 16.69 12.46
C CYS A 127 -14.30 15.65 13.22
N ALA A 128 -14.36 15.75 14.55
CA ALA A 128 -15.10 14.83 15.40
C ALA A 128 -16.63 14.93 15.22
N THR A 129 -17.12 16.03 14.63
CA THR A 129 -18.54 16.16 14.24
C THR A 129 -18.85 15.32 13.02
N ALA A 130 -17.96 15.31 12.02
CA ALA A 130 -18.11 14.47 10.82
C ALA A 130 -17.70 13.01 11.06
N TRP A 131 -16.76 12.79 11.99
CA TRP A 131 -16.17 11.51 12.33
C TRP A 131 -16.21 11.26 13.83
N PRO A 132 -17.39 10.94 14.39
CA PRO A 132 -17.51 10.70 15.81
C PRO A 132 -16.62 9.52 16.25
N ALA A 133 -15.85 9.74 17.32
CA ALA A 133 -15.06 8.69 17.95
C ALA A 133 -15.95 7.58 18.50
N VAL A 134 -15.52 6.32 18.33
CA VAL A 134 -16.20 5.17 18.94
C VAL A 134 -15.72 5.02 20.39
N PRO A 135 -16.61 5.01 21.39
CA PRO A 135 -16.24 4.76 22.78
C PRO A 135 -15.61 3.37 22.97
N ALA A 136 -14.66 3.26 23.90
CA ALA A 136 -13.97 1.99 24.18
C ALA A 136 -14.67 1.09 25.21
N ASP A 137 -15.53 1.67 26.06
CA ASP A 137 -15.90 1.07 27.35
C ASP A 137 -16.69 -0.23 27.23
N ASP A 138 -17.41 -0.44 26.14
CA ASP A 138 -18.32 -1.57 25.92
C ASP A 138 -17.96 -2.42 24.68
N ALA A 139 -16.81 -2.12 24.04
CA ALA A 139 -16.39 -2.82 22.85
C ALA A 139 -15.93 -4.26 23.17
N SER A 140 -16.45 -5.22 22.42
CA SER A 140 -16.00 -6.62 22.50
C SER A 140 -15.83 -7.21 21.09
N ALA A 141 -14.90 -8.16 20.93
CA ALA A 141 -14.65 -8.80 19.64
C ALA A 141 -15.59 -10.00 19.42
N ALA A 142 -16.13 -10.14 18.21
CA ALA A 142 -16.73 -11.39 17.74
C ALA A 142 -15.72 -12.27 16.97
N ALA A 143 -16.18 -13.44 16.52
CA ALA A 143 -15.39 -14.32 15.64
C ALA A 143 -14.92 -13.55 14.39
N GLY A 144 -13.63 -13.69 14.06
CA GLY A 144 -12.98 -13.00 12.94
C GLY A 144 -12.26 -11.70 13.32
N ILE A 145 -12.36 -11.27 14.58
CA ILE A 145 -11.56 -10.17 15.15
C ILE A 145 -10.72 -10.75 16.28
N ASP A 146 -9.41 -10.53 16.24
CA ASP A 146 -8.54 -10.91 17.34
C ASP A 146 -8.74 -9.95 18.50
N ALA A 147 -9.30 -10.45 19.61
CA ALA A 147 -9.57 -9.67 20.81
C ALA A 147 -8.32 -8.99 21.39
N SER A 148 -7.12 -9.55 21.15
CA SER A 148 -5.86 -8.95 21.61
C SER A 148 -5.48 -7.66 20.88
N LEU A 149 -6.11 -7.39 19.72
CA LEU A 149 -5.91 -6.15 18.97
C LEU A 149 -6.78 -5.00 19.49
N LEU A 150 -7.79 -5.27 20.32
CA LEU A 150 -8.61 -4.23 20.91
C LEU A 150 -7.84 -3.46 21.98
N GLY A 151 -8.00 -2.15 21.97
CA GLY A 151 -7.41 -1.27 22.97
C GLY A 151 -8.19 0.03 23.11
N SER A 152 -7.57 1.02 23.75
CA SER A 152 -8.14 2.35 23.86
C SER A 152 -7.06 3.43 23.79
N VAL A 153 -7.48 4.63 23.41
CA VAL A 153 -6.66 5.86 23.45
C VAL A 153 -7.43 6.94 24.20
N ALA A 154 -6.74 7.65 25.09
CA ALA A 154 -7.28 8.84 25.73
C ALA A 154 -7.22 10.02 24.76
N ARG A 155 -8.35 10.69 24.56
CA ARG A 155 -8.47 11.88 23.70
C ARG A 155 -8.18 13.15 24.50
N ALA A 156 -7.97 14.26 23.79
CA ALA A 156 -7.67 15.54 24.41
C ALA A 156 -8.82 16.10 25.27
N ASP A 157 -10.06 15.73 24.94
CA ASP A 157 -11.27 16.05 25.71
C ASP A 157 -11.49 15.14 26.94
N GLY A 158 -10.58 14.19 27.19
CA GLY A 158 -10.64 13.25 28.31
C GLY A 158 -11.46 11.98 28.04
N SER A 159 -12.12 11.87 26.89
CA SER A 159 -12.86 10.67 26.51
C SER A 159 -11.94 9.52 26.09
N LYS A 160 -12.42 8.28 26.22
CA LYS A 160 -11.71 7.07 25.76
C LYS A 160 -12.28 6.58 24.45
N GLN A 161 -11.42 6.55 23.43
CA GLN A 161 -11.77 6.04 22.12
C GLN A 161 -11.22 4.63 21.94
N LEU A 162 -12.03 3.78 21.32
CA LEU A 162 -11.65 2.43 20.91
C LEU A 162 -10.47 2.47 19.95
N THR A 163 -9.53 1.54 20.12
CA THR A 163 -8.51 1.25 19.12
C THR A 163 -8.59 -0.20 18.65
N LEU A 164 -8.21 -0.44 17.40
CA LEU A 164 -8.01 -1.78 16.84
C LEU A 164 -6.62 -1.85 16.19
N ALA A 165 -5.79 -2.78 16.64
CA ALA A 165 -4.37 -2.87 16.30
C ALA A 165 -3.64 -1.52 16.50
N GLY A 166 -4.05 -0.77 17.53
CA GLY A 166 -3.53 0.56 17.86
C GLY A 166 -4.18 1.74 17.11
N TRP A 167 -4.92 1.52 16.03
CA TRP A 167 -5.56 2.61 15.27
C TRP A 167 -6.82 3.13 15.96
N PRO A 168 -6.97 4.46 16.18
CA PRO A 168 -8.21 5.05 16.68
C PRO A 168 -9.40 4.79 15.74
N VAL A 169 -10.53 4.38 16.31
CA VAL A 169 -11.70 3.93 15.56
C VAL A 169 -12.81 4.98 15.55
N TYR A 170 -13.39 5.23 14.38
CA TYR A 170 -14.41 6.25 14.15
C TYR A 170 -15.65 5.68 13.46
N ARG A 171 -16.78 6.39 13.60
CA ARG A 171 -17.94 6.28 12.70
C ARG A 171 -17.94 7.43 11.71
N TYR A 172 -18.73 7.32 10.65
CA TYR A 172 -18.98 8.42 9.73
C TYR A 172 -20.39 8.98 9.89
N ALA A 173 -20.52 10.30 10.10
CA ALA A 173 -21.80 10.92 10.40
C ALA A 173 -22.85 10.80 9.27
N LYS A 174 -22.42 10.59 8.01
CA LYS A 174 -23.34 10.41 6.87
C LYS A 174 -23.73 8.96 6.61
N ASP A 175 -23.16 8.01 7.34
CA ASP A 175 -23.69 6.65 7.38
C ASP A 175 -24.90 6.65 8.32
N THR A 176 -26.05 6.24 7.78
CA THR A 176 -27.35 6.29 8.45
C THR A 176 -28.00 4.91 8.58
N LYS A 177 -27.41 3.89 7.93
CA LYS A 177 -27.94 2.52 7.90
C LYS A 177 -26.80 1.51 7.97
N ALA A 178 -27.11 0.34 8.54
CA ALA A 178 -26.20 -0.79 8.60
C ALA A 178 -25.71 -1.22 7.21
N GLY A 179 -24.41 -1.47 7.08
CA GLY A 179 -23.77 -1.83 5.81
C GLY A 179 -23.50 -0.66 4.86
N GLU A 180 -23.84 0.58 5.21
CA GLU A 180 -23.30 1.75 4.51
C GLU A 180 -21.83 1.94 4.87
N ALA A 181 -21.01 2.29 3.87
CA ALA A 181 -19.62 2.65 4.04
C ALA A 181 -19.27 3.93 3.26
N LYS A 182 -20.10 4.98 3.36
CA LYS A 182 -19.95 6.22 2.55
C LYS A 182 -18.72 7.04 2.96
N GLY A 183 -18.12 6.73 4.11
CA GLY A 183 -16.88 7.34 4.58
C GLY A 183 -15.64 6.85 3.85
N GLU A 184 -15.74 5.73 3.11
CA GLU A 184 -14.60 5.16 2.40
C GLU A 184 -14.03 6.17 1.38
N GLY A 185 -12.72 6.39 1.44
CA GLY A 185 -12.00 7.29 0.54
C GLY A 185 -12.27 8.78 0.76
N VAL A 186 -13.09 9.19 1.74
CA VAL A 186 -13.39 10.60 1.98
C VAL A 186 -12.10 11.37 2.24
N GLY A 187 -11.86 12.42 1.46
CA GLY A 187 -10.64 13.23 1.55
C GLY A 187 -9.34 12.45 1.34
N GLY A 188 -9.39 11.26 0.72
CA GLY A 188 -8.24 10.38 0.47
C GLY A 188 -7.50 9.90 1.72
N THR A 189 -8.07 10.12 2.90
CA THR A 189 -7.39 9.90 4.20
C THR A 189 -8.24 9.10 5.18
N TRP A 190 -9.52 8.88 4.86
CA TRP A 190 -10.45 8.06 5.64
C TRP A 190 -10.70 6.73 4.95
N HIS A 191 -10.60 5.66 5.72
CA HIS A 191 -10.69 4.29 5.19
C HIS A 191 -11.50 3.45 6.17
N ALA A 192 -12.38 2.61 5.64
CA ALA A 192 -13.07 1.59 6.41
C ALA A 192 -12.04 0.67 7.06
N LEU A 193 -12.36 0.19 8.25
CA LEU A 193 -11.43 -0.52 9.12
C LEU A 193 -11.54 -2.02 8.87
N ALA A 194 -10.43 -2.66 8.49
CA ALA A 194 -10.36 -4.11 8.37
C ALA A 194 -10.20 -4.79 9.75
N PRO A 195 -10.51 -6.09 9.88
CA PRO A 195 -10.41 -6.82 11.17
C PRO A 195 -9.00 -6.88 11.77
N ASP A 196 -7.96 -6.71 10.96
CA ASP A 196 -6.56 -6.64 11.39
C ASP A 196 -6.09 -5.20 11.71
N GLY A 197 -7.02 -4.24 11.71
CA GLY A 197 -6.75 -2.81 11.95
C GLY A 197 -6.20 -2.04 10.75
N LYS A 198 -6.01 -2.69 9.59
CA LYS A 198 -5.60 -2.02 8.35
C LYS A 198 -6.79 -1.36 7.65
N LYS A 199 -6.53 -0.76 6.50
CA LYS A 199 -7.57 -0.28 5.57
C LYS A 199 -8.32 -1.50 5.02
N ALA A 200 -9.65 -1.44 5.05
CA ALA A 200 -10.46 -2.38 4.30
C ALA A 200 -10.14 -2.18 2.82
N ILE A 201 -9.91 -3.31 2.16
CA ILE A 201 -9.71 -3.36 0.72
C ILE A 201 -10.82 -4.26 0.19
N ASP A 202 -11.51 -3.80 -0.85
CA ASP A 202 -12.52 -4.65 -1.47
C ASP A 202 -11.82 -5.93 -1.94
N LYS A 203 -12.48 -7.07 -1.73
CA LYS A 203 -12.04 -8.32 -2.37
C LYS A 203 -12.02 -8.16 -3.90
N LYS A 204 -12.78 -7.18 -4.41
CA LYS A 204 -12.81 -6.60 -5.75
C LYS A 204 -12.07 -5.24 -5.92
N GLN A 205 -11.30 -4.74 -4.95
CA GLN A 205 -10.32 -3.62 -5.01
C GLN A 205 -8.90 -4.04 -4.56
N LYS A 206 -8.69 -5.35 -4.30
CA LYS A 206 -7.41 -6.02 -4.59
C LYS A 206 -6.95 -5.73 -6.04
N THR A 207 -7.86 -5.22 -6.88
CA THR A 207 -7.75 -4.85 -8.29
C THR A 207 -7.40 -3.36 -8.53
N ASP A 208 -7.80 -2.43 -7.65
CA ASP A 208 -7.82 -0.99 -8.02
C ASP A 208 -6.86 -0.08 -7.24
N GLY A 209 -6.20 -0.59 -6.19
CA GLY A 209 -5.32 0.19 -5.30
C GLY A 209 -3.84 -0.18 -5.31
N GLY A 210 -3.31 -0.80 -6.38
CA GLY A 210 -1.89 -1.13 -6.48
C GLY A 210 -1.61 -2.51 -7.06
N GLY A 211 -1.99 -2.73 -8.34
CA GLY A 211 -1.50 -3.85 -9.14
C GLY A 211 -1.57 -5.23 -8.49
N GLY A 212 -2.61 -5.52 -7.70
CA GLY A 212 -2.72 -6.79 -7.00
C GLY A 212 -2.67 -7.94 -7.98
N MET A 213 -1.64 -8.76 -7.83
CA MET A 213 -1.49 -9.97 -8.61
C MET A 213 -2.55 -10.99 -8.20
N GLY A 214 -3.34 -11.43 -9.18
CA GLY A 214 -4.24 -12.56 -9.09
C GLY A 214 -3.46 -13.85 -8.87
N GLY A 215 -3.92 -14.65 -7.90
CA GLY A 215 -3.34 -15.93 -7.50
C GLY A 215 -2.18 -15.77 -6.51
N MET A 216 -2.45 -15.73 -5.20
CA MET A 216 -1.43 -15.75 -4.14
C MET A 216 -1.14 -17.17 -3.61
N ASP A 217 -1.46 -18.19 -4.40
CA ASP A 217 -1.23 -19.59 -4.03
C ASP A 217 0.12 -20.05 -4.60
N MET A 218 1.22 -19.36 -4.24
CA MET A 218 2.56 -19.87 -4.56
C MET A 218 2.83 -21.10 -3.71
N LYS A 219 3.33 -22.16 -4.35
CA LYS A 219 3.83 -23.31 -3.61
C LYS A 219 4.92 -22.85 -2.63
N ALA A 220 4.89 -23.40 -1.42
CA ALA A 220 5.95 -23.14 -0.45
C ALA A 220 7.33 -23.48 -1.07
N GLY A 221 8.24 -22.51 -1.07
CA GLY A 221 9.57 -22.65 -1.65
C GLY A 221 9.72 -22.16 -3.10
N THR A 222 8.68 -21.59 -3.72
CA THR A 222 8.80 -20.92 -5.03
C THR A 222 9.68 -19.67 -4.92
N GLU A 223 10.66 -19.55 -5.81
CA GLU A 223 11.62 -18.42 -5.83
C GLU A 223 11.34 -17.41 -6.96
N LEU A 224 10.62 -17.85 -8.00
CA LEU A 224 10.23 -17.06 -9.17
C LEU A 224 8.88 -17.58 -9.67
N SER A 225 7.94 -16.69 -9.99
CA SER A 225 6.63 -17.10 -10.51
C SER A 225 6.07 -16.11 -11.53
N VAL A 226 5.04 -16.56 -12.24
CA VAL A 226 4.17 -15.71 -13.06
C VAL A 226 2.97 -15.31 -12.23
N ALA A 227 2.62 -14.04 -12.32
CA ALA A 227 1.50 -13.47 -11.64
C ALA A 227 0.60 -12.70 -12.61
N ASP A 228 -0.72 -12.85 -12.46
CA ASP A 228 -1.69 -12.11 -13.27
C ASP A 228 -1.86 -10.69 -12.71
N ASN A 229 -1.44 -9.67 -13.45
CA ASN A 229 -1.69 -8.27 -13.10
C ASN A 229 -2.75 -7.69 -14.03
N GLU A 230 -3.71 -6.98 -13.47
CA GLU A 230 -4.88 -6.54 -14.24
C GLU A 230 -4.60 -5.41 -15.23
N LYS A 231 -3.59 -4.59 -14.95
CA LYS A 231 -3.18 -3.48 -15.83
C LYS A 231 -2.11 -3.91 -16.82
N LEU A 232 -1.22 -4.79 -16.38
CA LEU A 232 0.01 -5.16 -17.09
C LEU A 232 -0.06 -6.56 -17.74
N GLY A 233 -1.14 -7.30 -17.52
CA GLY A 233 -1.25 -8.70 -17.91
C GLY A 233 -0.34 -9.59 -17.04
N LYS A 234 0.09 -10.72 -17.62
CA LYS A 234 1.00 -11.63 -16.91
C LYS A 234 2.38 -10.99 -16.74
N ILE A 235 2.87 -10.98 -15.51
CA ILE A 235 4.18 -10.42 -15.14
C ILE A 235 4.95 -11.35 -14.22
N LEU A 236 6.26 -11.11 -14.09
CA LEU A 236 7.14 -11.90 -13.24
C LEU A 236 7.28 -11.33 -11.83
N VAL A 237 7.34 -12.25 -10.86
CA VAL A 237 7.59 -11.95 -9.45
C VAL A 237 8.60 -12.88 -8.81
N ASP A 238 9.29 -12.38 -7.79
CA ASP A 238 10.08 -13.22 -6.91
C ASP A 238 9.22 -13.98 -5.87
N GLY A 239 9.84 -14.88 -5.10
CA GLY A 239 9.19 -15.62 -4.02
C GLY A 239 8.66 -14.77 -2.86
N LYS A 240 8.86 -13.44 -2.89
CA LYS A 240 8.27 -12.47 -1.97
C LYS A 240 7.17 -11.65 -2.63
N TRP A 241 6.69 -12.06 -3.80
CA TRP A 241 5.67 -11.37 -4.58
C TRP A 241 6.05 -9.95 -5.02
N ARG A 242 7.34 -9.66 -5.14
CA ARG A 242 7.81 -8.36 -5.66
C ARG A 242 7.93 -8.44 -7.17
N THR A 243 7.40 -7.44 -7.86
CA THR A 243 7.47 -7.33 -9.32
C THR A 243 8.93 -7.28 -9.78
N LEU A 244 9.24 -8.04 -10.84
CA LEU A 244 10.52 -7.98 -11.52
C LEU A 244 10.47 -7.00 -12.69
N TYR A 245 11.50 -6.15 -12.78
CA TYR A 245 11.63 -5.10 -13.78
C TYR A 245 12.90 -5.26 -14.60
N ARG A 246 12.85 -4.80 -15.84
CA ARG A 246 14.03 -4.63 -16.71
C ARG A 246 14.25 -3.15 -17.04
N PHE A 247 15.50 -2.79 -17.28
CA PHE A 247 15.93 -1.41 -17.54
C PHE A 247 16.38 -1.24 -18.99
N ASP A 248 15.89 -0.20 -19.65
CA ASP A 248 16.20 0.07 -21.06
C ASP A 248 17.64 0.53 -21.34
N LYS A 249 18.41 0.84 -20.29
CA LYS A 249 19.86 1.11 -20.44
C LYS A 249 20.73 -0.13 -20.26
N ASP A 250 20.12 -1.28 -19.94
CA ASP A 250 20.82 -2.56 -19.99
C ASP A 250 20.84 -3.10 -21.43
N SER A 251 21.58 -4.20 -21.64
CA SER A 251 21.50 -4.95 -22.90
C SER A 251 21.65 -6.45 -22.64
N ALA A 252 21.01 -7.28 -23.47
CA ALA A 252 21.05 -8.74 -23.34
C ALA A 252 22.33 -9.38 -23.90
N TRP A 253 22.93 -8.81 -24.95
CA TRP A 253 24.20 -9.31 -25.45
C TRP A 253 24.99 -8.27 -26.28
N PRO A 254 26.33 -8.12 -26.05
CA PRO A 254 27.00 -8.54 -24.82
C PRO A 254 26.34 -7.84 -23.62
N MET A 255 26.14 -8.56 -22.51
CA MET A 255 25.40 -8.00 -21.38
C MET A 255 26.08 -6.76 -20.83
N LYS A 256 25.32 -5.66 -20.72
CA LYS A 256 25.76 -4.41 -20.10
C LYS A 256 24.75 -3.99 -19.05
N PHE A 257 25.27 -3.46 -17.95
CA PHE A 257 24.49 -2.94 -16.83
C PHE A 257 24.53 -1.42 -16.86
N GLY A 258 23.41 -0.79 -17.21
CA GLY A 258 23.18 0.64 -17.08
C GLY A 258 22.90 1.05 -15.63
N CYS A 259 22.41 0.13 -14.79
CA CYS A 259 22.18 0.39 -13.36
C CYS A 259 23.32 -0.17 -12.50
N LEU A 260 24.21 0.72 -12.05
CA LEU A 260 25.35 0.50 -11.17
C LEU A 260 25.42 1.62 -10.11
N GLY A 261 26.19 1.41 -9.03
CA GLY A 261 26.38 2.43 -7.98
C GLY A 261 25.08 2.88 -7.33
N ALA A 262 24.87 4.19 -7.18
CA ALA A 262 23.69 4.78 -6.51
C ALA A 262 22.34 4.40 -7.15
N CYS A 263 22.32 3.98 -8.43
CA CYS A 263 21.12 3.42 -9.03
C CYS A 263 20.58 2.22 -8.22
N LEU A 264 21.51 1.43 -7.65
CA LEU A 264 21.21 0.26 -6.83
C LEU A 264 20.62 0.61 -5.47
N ASP A 265 20.61 1.87 -5.06
CA ASP A 265 19.89 2.30 -3.85
C ASP A 265 18.38 2.20 -4.06
N THR A 266 17.92 2.39 -5.30
CA THR A 266 16.51 2.37 -5.69
C THR A 266 16.11 1.10 -6.43
N TRP A 267 17.00 0.56 -7.26
CA TRP A 267 16.74 -0.61 -8.09
C TRP A 267 17.66 -1.75 -7.69
N LYS A 268 17.13 -2.66 -6.87
CA LYS A 268 17.91 -3.76 -6.30
C LYS A 268 18.01 -4.89 -7.34
N PRO A 269 19.21 -5.37 -7.69
CA PRO A 269 19.35 -6.55 -8.53
C PRO A 269 18.56 -7.71 -7.93
N ALA A 270 17.72 -8.37 -8.73
CA ALA A 270 17.01 -9.54 -8.26
C ALA A 270 18.02 -10.69 -8.07
N PRO A 271 18.00 -11.40 -6.93
CA PRO A 271 18.94 -12.49 -6.68
C PRO A 271 18.70 -13.65 -7.66
N ALA A 272 19.76 -14.34 -8.06
CA ALA A 272 19.64 -15.57 -8.85
C ALA A 272 18.79 -16.61 -8.10
N VAL A 273 18.02 -17.40 -8.87
CA VAL A 273 17.09 -18.40 -8.33
C VAL A 273 17.41 -19.79 -8.87
N ASP A 274 16.96 -20.82 -8.15
CA ASP A 274 16.93 -22.17 -8.67
C ASP A 274 15.83 -22.30 -9.74
N LYS A 275 16.22 -22.69 -10.97
CA LYS A 275 15.28 -22.86 -12.08
C LYS A 275 14.21 -23.91 -11.80
N ALA A 276 14.48 -24.89 -10.94
CA ALA A 276 13.52 -25.91 -10.53
C ALA A 276 12.42 -25.35 -9.60
N LYS A 277 12.65 -24.18 -9.01
CA LYS A 277 11.70 -23.45 -8.14
C LYS A 277 11.04 -22.27 -8.85
N ALA A 278 11.12 -22.23 -10.18
CA ALA A 278 10.41 -21.27 -11.01
C ALA A 278 9.07 -21.86 -11.50
N GLU A 279 7.98 -21.13 -11.32
CA GLU A 279 6.63 -21.55 -11.72
C GLU A 279 6.10 -20.68 -12.87
N GLY A 280 5.41 -21.29 -13.84
CA GLY A 280 4.80 -20.57 -14.97
C GLY A 280 5.77 -20.01 -16.02
N ILE A 281 7.09 -20.19 -15.84
CA ILE A 281 8.14 -19.72 -16.77
C ILE A 281 8.85 -20.89 -17.43
N ALA A 282 9.22 -20.72 -18.70
CA ALA A 282 10.11 -21.66 -19.37
C ALA A 282 11.53 -21.59 -18.77
N GLY A 283 12.01 -22.66 -18.14
CA GLY A 283 13.32 -22.70 -17.48
C GLY A 283 14.53 -22.33 -18.35
N LYS A 284 14.42 -22.42 -19.69
CA LYS A 284 15.44 -21.94 -20.64
C LYS A 284 15.64 -20.41 -20.61
N LEU A 285 14.63 -19.66 -20.18
CA LEU A 285 14.69 -18.20 -20.08
C LEU A 285 15.34 -17.75 -18.76
N VAL A 286 15.30 -18.59 -17.73
CA VAL A 286 15.86 -18.27 -16.41
C VAL A 286 17.38 -18.50 -16.45
N GLY A 287 18.15 -17.47 -16.13
CA GLY A 287 19.60 -17.54 -16.03
C GLY A 287 20.14 -16.69 -14.89
N SER A 288 21.46 -16.60 -14.78
CA SER A 288 22.13 -15.64 -13.91
C SER A 288 23.29 -14.99 -14.64
N VAL A 289 23.72 -13.84 -14.12
CA VAL A 289 24.90 -13.14 -14.59
C VAL A 289 25.70 -12.64 -13.40
N LYS A 290 27.02 -12.78 -13.48
CA LYS A 290 27.94 -12.16 -12.53
C LYS A 290 28.09 -10.67 -12.85
N ARG A 291 27.73 -9.83 -11.89
CA ARG A 291 27.86 -8.38 -11.98
C ARG A 291 29.32 -7.94 -11.77
N PRO A 292 29.70 -6.72 -12.17
CA PRO A 292 31.04 -6.18 -11.94
C PRO A 292 31.43 -6.08 -10.46
N ASP A 293 30.44 -5.92 -9.57
CA ASP A 293 30.62 -5.92 -8.11
C ASP A 293 30.81 -7.33 -7.52
N GLY A 294 30.77 -8.38 -8.36
CA GLY A 294 30.95 -9.77 -7.98
C GLY A 294 29.67 -10.49 -7.55
N SER A 295 28.55 -9.78 -7.38
CA SER A 295 27.27 -10.39 -7.04
C SER A 295 26.63 -11.11 -8.23
N GLU A 296 25.84 -12.15 -7.95
CA GLU A 296 25.04 -12.85 -8.95
C GLU A 296 23.65 -12.20 -9.06
N GLN A 297 23.20 -11.94 -10.28
CA GLN A 297 21.89 -11.39 -10.56
C GLN A 297 21.09 -12.31 -11.47
N LEU A 298 19.80 -12.44 -11.18
CA LEU A 298 18.83 -13.11 -12.06
C LEU A 298 18.79 -12.46 -13.43
N THR A 299 18.77 -13.29 -14.47
CA THR A 299 18.43 -12.87 -15.82
C THR A 299 17.21 -13.62 -16.32
N ILE A 300 16.37 -12.93 -17.09
CA ILE A 300 15.25 -13.52 -17.81
C ILE A 300 15.42 -13.20 -19.29
N ASP A 301 15.46 -14.22 -20.14
CA ASP A 301 15.70 -14.08 -21.58
C ASP A 301 16.98 -13.25 -21.87
N CYS A 302 18.05 -13.55 -21.11
CA CYS A 302 19.34 -12.85 -21.16
C CYS A 302 19.34 -11.39 -20.70
N TRP A 303 18.23 -10.85 -20.18
CA TRP A 303 18.17 -9.50 -19.61
C TRP A 303 18.33 -9.52 -18.08
N PRO A 304 19.18 -8.66 -17.49
CA PRO A 304 19.23 -8.48 -16.04
C PRO A 304 17.91 -7.92 -15.51
N VAL A 305 17.42 -8.48 -14.41
CA VAL A 305 16.15 -8.06 -13.78
C VAL A 305 16.34 -7.55 -12.35
N TYR A 306 15.46 -6.65 -11.93
CA TYR A 306 15.56 -5.85 -10.71
C TYR A 306 14.24 -5.86 -9.94
N THR A 307 14.32 -5.56 -8.65
CA THR A 307 13.17 -5.17 -7.80
C THR A 307 13.28 -3.69 -7.47
N PHE A 308 12.13 -3.04 -7.26
CA PHE A 308 12.05 -1.60 -6.98
C PHE A 308 11.82 -1.35 -5.49
N THR A 309 12.61 -0.48 -4.85
CA THR A 309 12.44 -0.19 -3.41
C THR A 309 11.17 0.59 -3.08
N GLY A 310 10.54 1.23 -4.07
CA GLY A 310 9.23 1.86 -3.92
C GLY A 310 8.04 0.88 -4.02
N ASP A 311 8.30 -0.41 -4.28
CA ASP A 311 7.30 -1.47 -4.09
C ASP A 311 7.45 -2.01 -2.66
N THR A 312 6.70 -1.44 -1.73
CA THR A 312 6.76 -1.77 -0.30
C THR A 312 5.83 -2.94 0.08
N GLU A 313 4.91 -3.31 -0.80
CA GLU A 313 3.96 -4.39 -0.59
C GLU A 313 3.96 -5.37 -1.78
N PRO A 314 3.70 -6.67 -1.54
CA PRO A 314 3.43 -7.66 -2.57
C PRO A 314 2.49 -7.18 -3.68
N GLY A 315 2.83 -7.46 -4.93
CA GLY A 315 2.03 -7.12 -6.10
C GLY A 315 2.17 -5.67 -6.58
N GLN A 316 2.81 -4.78 -5.81
CA GLN A 316 3.00 -3.41 -6.29
C GLN A 316 3.83 -3.38 -7.58
N THR A 317 3.41 -2.50 -8.49
CA THR A 317 3.99 -2.33 -9.83
C THR A 317 4.46 -0.88 -10.04
N ASN A 318 4.81 -0.17 -8.96
CA ASN A 318 5.10 1.28 -8.97
C ASN A 318 6.39 1.62 -9.74
N GLY A 319 7.22 0.62 -10.01
CA GLY A 319 8.40 0.74 -10.87
C GLY A 319 8.06 0.71 -12.37
N HIS A 320 6.86 0.28 -12.76
CA HIS A 320 6.50 0.16 -14.16
C HIS A 320 6.41 1.55 -14.82
N ASN A 321 7.03 1.68 -15.99
CA ASN A 321 7.19 2.91 -16.75
C ASN A 321 7.88 4.06 -15.98
N LYS A 322 8.61 3.75 -14.89
CA LYS A 322 9.30 4.78 -14.10
C LYS A 322 10.33 5.47 -14.99
N GLN A 323 10.20 6.80 -15.11
CA GLN A 323 11.05 7.63 -15.97
C GLN A 323 11.05 7.21 -17.45
N GLY A 324 10.08 6.41 -17.91
CA GLY A 324 10.04 5.87 -19.27
C GLY A 324 11.15 4.85 -19.59
N LEU A 325 11.83 4.30 -18.58
CA LEU A 325 13.00 3.44 -18.77
C LEU A 325 12.90 2.07 -18.06
N TRP A 326 11.98 1.94 -17.11
CA TRP A 326 11.84 0.74 -16.27
C TRP A 326 10.51 0.06 -16.55
N PHE A 327 10.53 -1.26 -16.73
CA PHE A 327 9.35 -1.96 -17.20
C PHE A 327 9.23 -3.32 -16.52
N ALA A 328 8.02 -3.63 -16.06
CA ALA A 328 7.67 -4.97 -15.61
C ALA A 328 7.97 -5.99 -16.72
N VAL A 329 8.36 -7.21 -16.31
CA VAL A 329 8.80 -8.26 -17.22
C VAL A 329 7.68 -9.28 -17.41
N THR A 330 7.40 -9.68 -18.66
CA THR A 330 6.42 -10.74 -19.00
C THR A 330 7.02 -12.14 -18.79
N PRO A 331 6.21 -13.22 -18.79
CA PRO A 331 6.70 -14.60 -18.71
C PRO A 331 7.71 -14.99 -19.80
N GLU A 332 7.66 -14.32 -20.94
CA GLU A 332 8.56 -14.50 -22.08
C GLU A 332 9.83 -13.64 -21.97
N GLY A 333 10.04 -12.95 -20.85
CA GLY A 333 11.18 -12.04 -20.64
C GLY A 333 11.06 -10.70 -21.38
N LYS A 334 9.88 -10.38 -21.93
CA LYS A 334 9.65 -9.15 -22.68
C LYS A 334 9.25 -8.00 -21.77
N LYS A 335 9.28 -6.78 -22.31
CA LYS A 335 8.77 -5.57 -21.68
C LYS A 335 7.26 -5.67 -21.69
N VAL A 336 6.61 -5.48 -20.56
CA VAL A 336 5.22 -5.02 -20.62
C VAL A 336 5.23 -3.63 -21.26
N PRO A 337 4.44 -3.38 -22.32
CA PRO A 337 4.34 -2.07 -22.93
C PRO A 337 3.71 -1.07 -21.94
N PRO A 338 4.06 0.23 -22.00
CA PRO A 338 3.29 1.23 -21.29
C PRO A 338 1.84 1.17 -21.78
N THR A 339 0.89 1.17 -20.84
CA THR A 339 -0.53 1.35 -21.16
C THR A 339 -0.73 2.74 -21.76
N ALA A 340 -1.43 2.80 -22.90
CA ALA A 340 -1.78 4.04 -23.60
C ALA A 340 -2.75 4.92 -22.81
#